data_AF-A0A3D2LEY0-F1
#
_entry.id   AF-A0A3D2LEY0-F1
#
_cell.length_a   1.000
_cell.length_b   1.000
_cell.length_c   1.000
_cell.angle_alpha   90.00
_cell.angle_beta   90.00
_cell.angle_gamma   90.00
#
_symmetry.space_group_name_H-M   'P 1'
#
loop_
_entity.id
_entity.type
_entity.pdbx_description
1 polymer ?
#
loop_
_entity_poly.entity_id
_entity_poly.type
_entity_poly.pdbx_seq_one_letter_code
_entity_poly.pdbx_strand_id
1 'polypeptide(L)' 'SSILTPVQTVTRDGQEVDVRTIGRHDPCVGIRAVPVAEAMLACVLADAKLRHRGQTGK' A
#
# COMPACT_ATOMS: atom_id res chain seq x y z
N SER A 1 3.87 -2.23 -9.79
CA SER A 1 4.98 -2.87 -9.06
C SER A 1 6.25 -2.64 -9.86
N SER A 2 7.38 -2.39 -9.22
CA SER A 2 8.66 -2.26 -9.90
C SER A 2 9.22 -3.66 -10.23
N ILE A 3 9.59 -3.87 -11.48
CA ILE A 3 10.10 -5.16 -11.98
C ILE A 3 11.42 -4.90 -12.71
N LEU A 4 12.38 -5.82 -12.53
CA LEU A 4 13.73 -5.72 -13.09
C LEU A 4 13.77 -5.81 -14.62
N THR A 5 12.74 -6.43 -15.22
CA THR A 5 12.55 -6.52 -16.66
C THR A 5 12.26 -5.13 -17.24
N PRO A 6 12.93 -4.73 -18.34
CA PRO A 6 12.60 -3.50 -19.05
C PRO A 6 11.13 -3.48 -19.46
N VAL A 7 10.49 -2.33 -19.29
CA VAL A 7 9.10 -2.09 -19.66
C VAL A 7 8.98 -0.76 -20.39
N GLN A 8 8.16 -0.73 -21.44
CA GLN A 8 7.84 0.51 -22.15
C GLN A 8 6.91 1.37 -21.30
N THR A 9 7.15 2.67 -21.33
CA THR A 9 6.32 3.69 -20.68
C THR A 9 6.57 5.05 -21.35
N VAL A 10 5.96 6.10 -20.82
CA VAL A 10 6.10 7.47 -21.33
C VAL A 10 6.64 8.41 -20.27
N THR A 11 7.38 9.43 -20.72
CA THR A 11 7.79 10.55 -19.88
C THR A 11 6.60 11.46 -19.57
N ARG A 12 6.79 12.42 -18.65
CA ARG A 12 5.76 13.45 -18.36
C ARG A 12 5.40 14.30 -19.57
N ASP A 13 6.32 14.44 -20.53
CA ASP A 13 6.14 15.16 -21.79
C ASP A 13 5.58 14.27 -22.92
N GLY A 14 5.20 13.03 -22.60
CA GLY A 14 4.57 12.09 -23.54
C GLY A 14 5.53 11.41 -24.51
N GLN A 15 6.84 11.46 -24.27
CA GLN A 15 7.83 10.78 -25.12
C GLN A 15 7.98 9.31 -24.69
N GLU A 16 8.04 8.40 -25.67
CA GLU A 16 8.26 6.97 -25.43
C GLU A 16 9.64 6.71 -24.81
N VAL A 17 9.68 5.86 -23.78
CA VAL A 17 10.91 5.50 -23.08
C VAL A 17 10.82 4.09 -22.49
N ASP A 18 11.91 3.33 -22.61
CA ASP A 18 12.07 2.07 -21.88
C ASP A 18 12.58 2.34 -20.46
N VAL A 19 11.84 1.87 -19.47
CA VAL A 19 12.22 1.96 -18.05
C VAL A 19 12.65 0.60 -17.54
N ARG A 20 13.81 0.58 -16.90
CA ARG A 20 14.32 -0.58 -16.16
C ARG A 20 14.54 -0.18 -14.72
N THR A 21 13.88 -0.85 -13.79
CA THR A 21 14.13 -0.64 -12.37
C THR A 21 15.38 -1.41 -11.93
N ILE A 22 16.19 -0.80 -11.06
CA ILE A 22 17.41 -1.41 -10.50
C ILE A 22 17.24 -1.66 -9.00
N GLY A 23 17.94 -2.66 -8.46
CA GLY A 23 17.89 -3.02 -7.04
C GLY A 23 16.83 -4.06 -6.67
N ARG A 24 16.79 -4.43 -5.39
CA ARG A 24 15.84 -5.44 -4.87
C ARG A 24 14.45 -4.85 -4.76
N HIS A 25 13.46 -5.57 -5.30
CA HIS A 25 12.05 -5.25 -5.18
C HIS A 25 11.28 -6.49 -4.73
N ASP A 26 10.18 -6.27 -4.02
CA ASP A 26 9.34 -7.36 -3.57
C ASP A 26 8.63 -8.01 -4.77
N PRO A 27 8.75 -9.33 -4.97
CA PRO A 27 7.96 -10.03 -5.98
C PRO A 27 6.46 -10.07 -5.62
N CYS A 28 6.13 -9.90 -4.33
CA CYS A 28 4.77 -9.80 -3.84
C CYS A 28 4.71 -8.86 -2.62
N VAL A 29 4.07 -7.71 -2.77
CA VAL A 29 3.83 -6.77 -1.66
C VAL A 29 2.77 -7.28 -0.67
N GLY A 30 1.92 -8.22 -1.10
CA GLY A 30 0.78 -8.74 -0.34
C GLY A 30 1.19 -9.35 1.00
N ILE A 31 2.29 -10.11 1.03
CA ILE A 31 2.79 -10.75 2.26
C ILE A 31 3.10 -9.71 3.33
N ARG A 32 3.70 -8.58 2.92
CA ARG A 32 4.00 -7.46 3.82
C ARG A 32 2.77 -6.61 4.15
N ALA A 33 1.76 -6.60 3.28
CA ALA A 33 0.54 -5.83 3.47
C ALA A 33 -0.39 -6.43 4.53
N VAL A 34 -0.40 -7.76 4.72
CA VAL A 34 -1.24 -8.44 5.72
C VAL A 34 -1.05 -7.89 7.14
N PRO A 35 0.17 -7.86 7.74
CA PRO A 35 0.32 -7.34 9.10
C PRO A 35 -0.04 -5.85 9.23
N VAL A 36 0.12 -5.08 8.15
CA VAL A 36 -0.33 -3.67 8.11
C VAL A 36 -1.86 -3.61 8.16
N ALA A 37 -2.55 -4.42 7.35
CA ALA A 37 -4.01 -4.47 7.33
C ALA A 37 -4.59 -4.90 8.67
N GLU A 38 -3.99 -5.88 9.35
CA GLU A 38 -4.39 -6.33 10.69
C GLU A 38 -4.28 -5.21 11.73
N ALA A 39 -3.16 -4.48 11.74
CA ALA A 39 -2.95 -3.35 12.63
C ALA A 39 -3.96 -2.21 12.36
N MET A 40 -4.19 -1.91 11.08
CA MET A 40 -5.17 -0.89 10.68
C MET A 40 -6.59 -1.28 11.09
N LEU A 41 -6.96 -2.55 10.94
CA LEU A 41 -8.26 -3.07 11.40
C LEU A 41 -8.40 -2.91 12.91
N ALA A 42 -7.37 -3.23 13.69
CA ALA A 42 -7.37 -3.03 15.14
C ALA A 42 -7.57 -1.55 15.52
N CYS A 43 -6.91 -0.62 14.82
CA CYS A 43 -7.12 0.81 15.01
C CYS A 43 -8.56 1.24 14.71
N VAL A 44 -9.13 0.78 13.60
CA VAL A 44 -10.52 1.10 13.21
C VAL A 44 -11.52 0.58 14.24
N LEU A 45 -11.34 -0.65 14.72
CA LEU A 45 -12.20 -1.23 15.75
C LEU A 45 -12.06 -0.50 17.09
N ALA A 46 -10.85 -0.12 17.47
CA ALA A 46 -10.60 0.67 18.68
C ALA A 46 -11.31 2.04 18.60
N ASP A 47 -11.18 2.74 17.47
CA ASP A 47 -11.85 4.02 17.24
C ASP A 47 -13.38 3.88 17.27
N ALA A 48 -13.94 2.89 16.57
CA ALA A 48 -15.37 2.62 16.58
C ALA A 48 -15.90 2.33 17.99
N LYS A 49 -15.14 1.55 18.79
CA LYS A 49 -15.47 1.28 20.19
C LYS A 49 -15.47 2.57 21.01
N LEU A 50 -14.42 3.40 20.91
CA LEU A 50 -14.33 4.65 21.66
C LEU A 50 -15.45 5.63 21.30
N ARG A 51 -15.79 5.74 20.01
CA ARG A 51 -16.94 6.55 19.54
C ARG A 51 -18.25 6.08 20.14
N HIS A 52 -18.50 4.77 20.14
CA HIS A 52 -19.72 4.21 20.73
C HIS A 52 -19.80 4.47 22.23
N ARG A 53 -18.68 4.31 22.96
CA ARG A 53 -18.61 4.63 24.40
C ARG A 53 -18.89 6.10 24.68
N GLY A 54 -18.33 7.00 23.87
CA GLY A 54 -18.57 8.44 23.99
C GLY A 54 -20.02 8.85 23.76
N GLN A 55 -20.77 8.11 22.93
CA GLN A 55 -22.19 8.38 22.65
C GLN A 55 -23.13 7.78 23.68
N THR A 56 -22.82 6.60 24.21
CA THR A 56 -23.73 5.82 25.06
C THR A 56 -23.38 5.88 26.55
N GLY A 57 -22.24 6.46 26.92
CA GLY A 57 -21.83 6.65 28.31
C GLY A 57 -21.44 5.36 29.06
N LYS A 58 -21.28 4.24 28.34
CA LYS A 58 -20.75 2.96 28.85
C LYS A 58 -19.45 2.64 28.13
#